data_AF-A0A920GPX7-F1
#
_entry.id   AF-A0A920GPX7-F1
#
_cell.length_a   1.000
_cell.length_b   1.000
_cell.length_c   1.000
_cell.angle_alpha   90.00
_cell.angle_beta   90.00
_cell.angle_gamma   90.00
#
_symmetry.space_group_name_H-M   'P 1'
#
loop_
_entity.id
_entity.type
_entity.pdbx_description
1 polymer ?
#
loop_
_entity_poly.entity_id
_entity_poly.type
_entity_poly.pdbx_seq_one_letter_code
_entity_poly.pdbx_strand_id
1 'polypeptide(L)'
;MFDVSQIRKDFPILTREVNGKPLVYLDNGASSQKPDVVIDAVTRAYREEYANVHRGLHYLSNLATEKYESVRGIVAKFLNAADESEIILNTGTTEGINMVAYGWAMEHMKQGDNIVLSVMEHHANIVPWHFLRERLGIELKWVNIDDNGNLDPQSVIDAIDKKTKLVAITHMSNVLGTIVDVKTICHEAQSLGVATLVDGSQGAVHMPVDVQDIGCDFYPITGHKLCGPTGSGAIYVKAERMVEMRPFLGGGDMIKEVHKDTVIYNEPPMKFEAGTPGIVQTIGFGVALNYMMNIGLNNIAEYEAELKEYALSKTYCSKLA
;
A
#
# COMPACT_ATOMS: atom_id res chain seq x y z
N MET A 1 -6.84 4.08 -26.89
CA MET A 1 -8.04 4.92 -26.69
C MET A 1 -8.76 4.37 -25.47
N PHE A 2 -8.91 5.17 -24.42
CA PHE A 2 -9.53 4.76 -23.16
C PHE A 2 -11.06 4.79 -23.31
N ASP A 3 -11.71 3.63 -23.40
CA ASP A 3 -13.17 3.53 -23.51
C ASP A 3 -13.81 3.32 -22.12
N VAL A 4 -14.13 4.44 -21.46
CA VAL A 4 -14.79 4.42 -20.15
C VAL A 4 -16.16 3.73 -20.17
N SER A 5 -16.88 3.76 -21.30
CA SER A 5 -18.20 3.13 -21.39
C SER A 5 -18.06 1.61 -21.40
N GLN A 6 -17.00 1.09 -22.01
CA GLN A 6 -16.69 -0.34 -21.94
C GLN A 6 -16.20 -0.75 -20.55
N ILE A 7 -15.29 0.02 -19.93
CA ILE A 7 -14.78 -0.27 -18.56
C ILE A 7 -15.93 -0.28 -17.54
N ARG A 8 -16.88 0.67 -17.61
CA ARG A 8 -18.02 0.72 -16.69
C ARG A 8 -18.88 -0.54 -16.68
N LYS A 9 -18.93 -1.30 -17.78
CA LYS A 9 -19.70 -2.55 -17.87
C LYS A 9 -19.10 -3.64 -17.00
N ASP A 10 -17.80 -3.58 -16.73
CA ASP A 10 -17.13 -4.55 -15.86
C ASP A 10 -17.51 -4.35 -14.40
N PHE A 11 -18.06 -3.19 -14.00
CA PHE A 11 -18.43 -2.90 -12.62
C PHE A 11 -19.95 -3.01 -12.44
N PRO A 12 -20.48 -4.18 -12.05
CA PRO A 12 -21.92 -4.45 -12.07
C PRO A 12 -22.71 -3.47 -11.19
N ILE A 13 -22.12 -3.05 -10.07
CA ILE A 13 -22.75 -2.14 -9.11
C ILE A 13 -23.06 -0.76 -9.71
N LEU A 14 -22.36 -0.31 -10.75
CA LEU A 14 -22.57 1.01 -11.35
C LEU A 14 -23.87 1.14 -12.13
N THR A 15 -24.58 0.03 -12.38
CA THR A 15 -25.89 0.01 -13.05
C THR A 15 -27.07 0.15 -12.10
N ARG A 16 -26.84 0.05 -10.78
CA ARG A 16 -27.91 0.06 -9.78
C ARG A 16 -28.49 1.45 -9.57
N GLU A 17 -29.70 1.47 -9.01
CA GLU A 17 -30.29 2.67 -8.44
C GLU A 17 -30.06 2.76 -6.92
N VAL A 18 -30.02 3.99 -6.43
CA VAL A 18 -30.02 4.36 -5.00
C VAL A 18 -31.03 5.49 -4.82
N ASN A 19 -31.99 5.31 -3.92
CA ASN A 19 -33.09 6.26 -3.69
C ASN A 19 -33.88 6.60 -4.98
N GLY A 20 -34.10 5.59 -5.85
CA GLY A 20 -34.84 5.73 -7.10
C GLY A 20 -34.13 6.54 -8.19
N LYS A 21 -32.79 6.68 -8.10
CA LYS A 21 -31.96 7.40 -9.08
C LYS A 21 -30.72 6.59 -9.44
N PRO A 22 -30.14 6.74 -10.65
CA PRO A 22 -28.90 6.09 -11.03
C PRO A 22 -27.75 6.43 -10.07
N LEU A 23 -26.95 5.43 -9.70
CA LEU A 23 -25.79 5.62 -8.84
C LEU A 23 -24.72 6.47 -9.52
N VAL A 24 -24.28 7.52 -8.82
CA VAL A 24 -23.06 8.29 -9.13
C VAL A 24 -22.14 8.18 -7.91
N TYR A 25 -21.18 7.26 -7.97
CA TYR A 25 -20.30 6.95 -6.85
C TYR A 25 -19.01 7.77 -6.94
N LEU A 26 -18.85 8.74 -6.04
CA LEU A 26 -17.71 9.67 -5.98
C LEU A 26 -16.96 9.58 -4.64
N ASP A 27 -16.88 8.38 -4.08
CA ASP A 27 -16.22 8.07 -2.79
C ASP A 27 -15.10 7.03 -2.96
N ASN A 28 -14.49 6.98 -4.15
CA ASN A 28 -13.45 5.98 -4.49
C ASN A 28 -12.18 6.14 -3.64
N GLY A 29 -11.89 7.36 -3.17
CA GLY A 29 -10.76 7.63 -2.28
C GLY A 29 -10.87 6.91 -0.92
N ALA A 30 -12.09 6.57 -0.48
CA ALA A 30 -12.32 5.71 0.67
C ALA A 30 -12.20 4.23 0.28
N SER A 31 -12.95 3.79 -0.73
CA SER A 31 -12.91 2.42 -1.26
C SER A 31 -13.51 2.38 -2.67
N SER A 32 -12.88 1.65 -3.59
CA SER A 32 -13.33 1.57 -4.98
C SER A 32 -14.30 0.41 -5.21
N GLN A 33 -15.02 0.45 -6.33
CA GLN A 33 -15.88 -0.65 -6.74
C GLN A 33 -15.05 -1.79 -7.35
N LYS A 34 -15.66 -2.97 -7.51
CA LYS A 34 -14.97 -4.20 -7.91
C LYS A 34 -15.47 -4.62 -9.28
N PRO A 35 -14.58 -4.91 -10.24
CA PRO A 35 -14.99 -5.43 -11.54
C PRO A 35 -15.39 -6.91 -11.41
N ASP A 36 -16.23 -7.40 -12.33
CA ASP A 36 -16.73 -8.78 -12.36
C ASP A 36 -15.59 -9.80 -12.32
N VAL A 37 -14.47 -9.54 -13.01
CA VAL A 37 -13.30 -10.45 -13.00
C VAL A 37 -12.75 -10.69 -11.59
N VAL A 38 -12.81 -9.70 -10.70
CA VAL A 38 -12.37 -9.84 -9.29
C VAL A 38 -13.41 -10.61 -8.48
N ILE A 39 -14.70 -10.32 -8.69
CA ILE A 39 -15.83 -11.01 -8.03
C ILE A 39 -15.84 -12.49 -8.40
N ASP A 40 -15.63 -12.79 -9.68
CA ASP A 40 -15.57 -14.14 -10.22
C ASP A 40 -14.36 -14.91 -9.70
N ALA A 41 -13.20 -14.26 -9.58
CA ALA A 41 -12.00 -14.88 -9.02
C ALA A 41 -12.22 -15.29 -7.54
N VAL A 42 -12.79 -14.40 -6.74
CA VAL A 42 -13.14 -14.70 -5.33
C VAL A 42 -14.18 -15.83 -5.27
N THR A 43 -15.21 -15.78 -6.12
CA THR A 43 -16.27 -16.78 -6.17
C THR A 43 -15.72 -18.16 -6.55
N ARG A 44 -14.89 -18.24 -7.58
CA ARG A 44 -14.28 -19.48 -8.06
C ARG A 44 -13.33 -20.06 -7.02
N ALA A 45 -12.48 -19.24 -6.41
CA ALA A 45 -11.55 -19.67 -5.39
C ALA A 45 -12.27 -20.41 -4.25
N TYR A 46 -13.40 -19.88 -3.78
CA TYR A 46 -14.19 -20.54 -2.74
C TYR A 46 -15.00 -21.75 -3.23
N ARG A 47 -15.60 -21.68 -4.42
CA ARG A 47 -16.50 -22.74 -4.91
C ARG A 47 -15.76 -23.98 -5.39
N GLU A 48 -14.58 -23.82 -5.97
CA GLU A 48 -13.94 -24.85 -6.79
C GLU A 48 -12.50 -25.16 -6.37
N GLU A 49 -11.80 -24.23 -5.72
CA GLU A 49 -10.33 -24.28 -5.63
C GLU A 49 -9.80 -24.14 -4.18
N TYR A 50 -10.68 -24.09 -3.19
CA TYR A 50 -10.31 -23.73 -1.82
C TYR A 50 -9.59 -24.85 -1.05
N ALA A 51 -8.46 -24.48 -0.44
CA ALA A 51 -7.80 -25.19 0.65
C ALA A 51 -6.90 -24.20 1.40
N ASN A 52 -6.35 -24.63 2.55
CA ASN A 52 -5.28 -23.87 3.20
C ASN A 52 -3.96 -23.99 2.40
N VAL A 53 -3.07 -23.02 2.56
CA VAL A 53 -1.81 -22.88 1.80
C VAL A 53 -0.60 -23.46 2.54
N HIS A 54 0.52 -23.61 1.83
CA HIS A 54 1.89 -23.96 2.29
C HIS A 54 2.12 -25.37 2.87
N ARG A 55 1.11 -26.06 3.42
CA ARG A 55 1.33 -27.32 4.19
C ARG A 55 0.63 -28.56 3.67
N GLY A 56 -0.17 -28.48 2.61
CA GLY A 56 -0.91 -29.62 2.09
C GLY A 56 -0.25 -30.28 0.88
N LEU A 57 -0.12 -31.61 0.91
CA LEU A 57 0.39 -32.39 -0.23
C LEU A 57 -0.70 -32.73 -1.28
N HIS A 58 -1.96 -32.38 -1.00
CA HIS A 58 -3.09 -32.71 -1.86
C HIS A 58 -3.35 -31.62 -2.92
N TYR A 59 -4.01 -31.99 -4.02
CA TYR A 59 -4.24 -31.14 -5.18
C TYR A 59 -4.75 -29.73 -4.85
N LEU A 60 -5.84 -29.61 -4.07
CA LEU A 60 -6.41 -28.30 -3.75
C LEU A 60 -5.46 -27.39 -2.94
N SER A 61 -4.63 -27.94 -2.04
CA SER A 61 -3.68 -27.12 -1.29
C SER A 61 -2.56 -26.60 -2.18
N ASN A 62 -2.06 -27.42 -3.10
CA ASN A 62 -1.07 -26.98 -4.09
C ASN A 62 -1.64 -25.90 -5.00
N LEU A 63 -2.86 -26.09 -5.53
CA LEU A 63 -3.54 -25.11 -6.38
C LEU A 63 -3.76 -23.77 -5.67
N ALA A 64 -4.26 -23.80 -4.42
CA ALA A 64 -4.47 -22.60 -3.63
C ALA A 64 -3.14 -21.89 -3.31
N THR A 65 -2.09 -22.65 -3.00
CA THR A 65 -0.75 -22.10 -2.70
C THR A 65 -0.14 -21.43 -3.93
N GLU A 66 -0.19 -22.08 -5.09
CA GLU A 66 0.31 -21.51 -6.35
C GLU A 66 -0.39 -20.19 -6.68
N LYS A 67 -1.72 -20.15 -6.58
CA LYS A 67 -2.48 -18.93 -6.84
C LYS A 67 -2.20 -17.83 -5.83
N TYR A 68 -2.11 -18.16 -4.54
CA TYR A 68 -1.79 -17.20 -3.50
C TYR A 68 -0.38 -16.60 -3.69
N GLU A 69 0.65 -17.44 -3.86
CA GLU A 69 2.03 -16.97 -4.03
C GLU A 69 2.23 -16.20 -5.34
N SER A 70 1.51 -16.54 -6.41
CA SER A 70 1.59 -15.80 -7.68
C SER A 70 1.25 -14.32 -7.55
N VAL A 71 0.47 -13.94 -6.52
CA VAL A 71 0.11 -12.54 -6.24
C VAL A 71 1.34 -11.73 -5.86
N ARG A 72 2.34 -12.34 -5.23
CA ARG A 72 3.59 -11.69 -4.84
C ARG A 72 4.32 -11.14 -6.06
N GLY A 73 4.52 -11.96 -7.09
CA GLY A 73 5.09 -11.55 -8.37
C GLY A 73 4.25 -10.52 -9.12
N ILE A 74 2.90 -10.58 -9.00
CA ILE A 74 2.01 -9.57 -9.58
C ILE A 74 2.19 -8.21 -8.89
N VAL A 75 2.27 -8.18 -7.56
CA VAL A 75 2.53 -6.95 -6.79
C VAL A 75 3.92 -6.39 -7.13
N ALA A 76 4.93 -7.25 -7.21
CA ALA A 76 6.30 -6.84 -7.58
C ALA A 76 6.30 -6.18 -8.96
N LYS A 77 5.63 -6.77 -9.95
CA LYS A 77 5.46 -6.16 -11.28
C LYS A 77 4.69 -4.83 -11.22
N PHE A 78 3.61 -4.77 -10.44
CA PHE A 78 2.76 -3.59 -10.33
C PHE A 78 3.51 -2.38 -9.74
N LEU A 79 4.40 -2.61 -8.78
CA LEU A 79 5.22 -1.58 -8.13
C LEU A 79 6.59 -1.39 -8.80
N ASN A 80 6.93 -2.20 -9.79
CA ASN A 80 8.27 -2.34 -10.35
C ASN A 80 9.33 -2.62 -9.26
N ALA A 81 9.08 -3.56 -8.36
CA ALA A 81 10.10 -4.06 -7.43
C ALA A 81 11.12 -4.95 -8.17
N ALA A 82 12.35 -5.00 -7.67
CA ALA A 82 13.42 -5.76 -8.34
C ALA A 82 13.23 -7.27 -8.20
N ASP A 83 12.69 -7.71 -7.07
CA ASP A 83 12.43 -9.12 -6.76
C ASP A 83 11.12 -9.29 -5.99
N GLU A 84 10.40 -10.39 -6.23
CA GLU A 84 9.13 -10.65 -5.52
C GLU A 84 9.32 -10.96 -4.03
N SER A 85 10.51 -11.41 -3.62
CA SER A 85 10.85 -11.58 -2.20
C SER A 85 10.85 -10.27 -1.41
N GLU A 86 10.90 -9.11 -2.09
CA GLU A 86 10.76 -7.78 -1.48
C GLU A 86 9.29 -7.42 -1.17
N ILE A 87 8.34 -8.29 -1.50
CA ILE A 87 6.92 -8.08 -1.23
C ILE A 87 6.48 -8.94 -0.05
N ILE A 88 5.81 -8.31 0.92
CA ILE A 88 5.10 -8.98 2.01
C ILE A 88 3.60 -8.78 1.81
N LEU A 89 2.84 -9.86 1.81
CA LEU A 89 1.39 -9.85 1.68
C LEU A 89 0.77 -9.63 3.06
N ASN A 90 -0.22 -8.73 3.13
CA ASN A 90 -0.88 -8.35 4.37
C ASN A 90 -2.34 -7.90 4.10
N THR A 91 -3.02 -7.36 5.10
CA THR A 91 -4.42 -6.91 4.96
C THR A 91 -4.58 -5.49 4.39
N GLY A 92 -3.48 -4.75 4.18
CA GLY A 92 -3.49 -3.39 3.65
C GLY A 92 -2.42 -2.48 4.26
N THR A 93 -2.41 -1.23 3.78
CA THR A 93 -1.40 -0.23 4.16
C THR A 93 -1.25 -0.03 5.66
N THR A 94 -2.36 -0.03 6.42
CA THR A 94 -2.30 0.17 7.87
C THR A 94 -1.50 -0.93 8.57
N GLU A 95 -1.67 -2.19 8.15
CA GLU A 95 -0.88 -3.30 8.69
C GLU A 95 0.59 -3.19 8.25
N GLY A 96 0.85 -2.88 6.97
CA GLY A 96 2.21 -2.66 6.47
C GLY A 96 2.97 -1.58 7.24
N ILE A 97 2.34 -0.45 7.53
CA ILE A 97 2.97 0.63 8.33
C ILE A 97 3.23 0.17 9.77
N ASN A 98 2.29 -0.55 10.39
CA ASN A 98 2.52 -1.11 11.73
C ASN A 98 3.66 -2.14 11.71
N MET A 99 3.75 -2.98 10.68
CA MET A 99 4.85 -3.92 10.52
C MET A 99 6.20 -3.21 10.48
N VAL A 100 6.31 -2.06 9.82
CA VAL A 100 7.54 -1.25 9.83
C VAL A 100 7.76 -0.62 11.22
N ALA A 101 6.72 -0.06 11.84
CA ALA A 101 6.84 0.56 13.16
C ALA A 101 7.34 -0.42 14.24
N TYR A 102 6.80 -1.64 14.26
CA TYR A 102 7.14 -2.65 15.26
C TYR A 102 8.33 -3.53 14.85
N GLY A 103 8.42 -3.91 13.58
CA GLY A 103 9.46 -4.81 13.07
C GLY A 103 10.79 -4.11 12.80
N TRP A 104 10.76 -2.84 12.35
CA TRP A 104 11.97 -2.07 12.04
C TRP A 104 12.21 -0.96 13.07
N ALA A 105 11.30 0.03 13.16
CA ALA A 105 11.58 1.28 13.87
C ALA A 105 11.80 1.08 15.38
N MET A 106 11.05 0.18 16.02
CA MET A 106 11.20 -0.08 17.46
C MET A 106 12.61 -0.58 17.85
N GLU A 107 13.32 -1.25 16.95
CA GLU A 107 14.69 -1.74 17.18
C GLU A 107 15.77 -0.71 16.82
N HIS A 108 15.43 0.29 15.99
CA HIS A 108 16.39 1.25 15.42
C HIS A 108 16.31 2.64 16.05
N MET A 109 15.37 2.86 16.96
CA MET A 109 15.10 4.16 17.55
C MET A 109 15.15 4.11 19.07
N LYS A 110 15.59 5.21 19.68
CA LYS A 110 15.64 5.42 21.13
C LYS A 110 15.19 6.82 21.51
N GLN A 111 15.10 7.08 22.81
CA GLN A 111 14.71 8.39 23.32
C GLN A 111 15.49 9.54 22.67
N GLY A 112 14.74 10.52 22.18
CA GLY A 112 15.27 11.72 21.51
C GLY A 112 15.58 11.56 20.03
N ASP A 113 15.54 10.36 19.43
CA ASP A 113 15.48 10.21 17.97
C ASP A 113 14.17 10.78 17.42
N ASN A 114 14.10 11.07 16.12
CA ASN A 114 12.89 11.62 15.51
C ASN A 114 12.47 10.96 14.18
N ILE A 115 11.18 11.12 13.86
CA ILE A 115 10.57 10.80 12.57
C ILE A 115 10.05 12.10 11.95
N VAL A 116 10.33 12.33 10.67
CA VAL A 116 9.75 13.43 9.89
C VAL A 116 8.48 12.95 9.20
N LEU A 117 7.39 13.70 9.40
CA LEU A 117 6.06 13.51 8.81
C LEU A 117 5.61 14.80 8.11
N SER A 118 4.62 14.70 7.22
CA SER A 118 3.90 15.87 6.73
C SER A 118 2.58 16.08 7.49
N VAL A 119 1.98 17.28 7.43
CA VAL A 119 0.63 17.49 7.95
C VAL A 119 -0.47 16.84 7.09
N MET A 120 -0.12 16.28 5.92
CA MET A 120 -1.07 15.61 5.03
C MET A 120 -1.28 14.13 5.36
N GLU A 121 -0.55 13.58 6.32
CA GLU A 121 -0.57 12.15 6.58
C GLU A 121 -1.97 11.65 6.97
N HIS A 122 -2.34 10.50 6.40
CA HIS A 122 -3.49 9.75 6.88
C HIS A 122 -3.19 9.18 8.27
N HIS A 123 -4.21 8.98 9.12
CA HIS A 123 -4.00 8.46 10.49
C HIS A 123 -3.22 7.13 10.54
N ALA A 124 -3.34 6.30 9.51
CA ALA A 124 -2.57 5.07 9.37
C ALA A 124 -1.05 5.32 9.34
N ASN A 125 -0.61 6.45 8.79
CA ASN A 125 0.77 6.91 8.75
C ASN A 125 1.10 7.95 9.85
N ILE A 126 0.32 7.97 10.95
CA ILE A 126 0.57 8.83 12.12
C ILE A 126 0.58 8.00 13.41
N VAL A 127 -0.50 7.26 13.64
CA VAL A 127 -0.77 6.59 14.91
C VAL A 127 0.30 5.56 15.27
N PRO A 128 0.83 4.74 14.34
CA PRO A 128 1.92 3.81 14.67
C PRO A 128 3.18 4.53 15.18
N TRP A 129 3.54 5.66 14.59
CA TRP A 129 4.66 6.49 15.01
C TRP A 129 4.41 7.17 16.36
N HIS A 130 3.17 7.59 16.61
CA HIS A 130 2.78 8.12 17.91
C HIS A 130 2.95 7.07 19.02
N PHE A 131 2.63 5.79 18.78
CA PHE A 131 2.88 4.75 19.77
C PHE A 131 4.37 4.62 20.10
N LEU A 132 5.27 4.78 19.12
CA LEU A 132 6.71 4.81 19.38
C LEU A 132 7.13 6.04 20.19
N ARG A 133 6.54 7.22 19.94
CA ARG A 133 6.75 8.41 20.78
C ARG A 133 6.39 8.12 22.24
N GLU A 134 5.25 7.49 22.50
CA GLU A 134 4.81 7.18 23.87
C GLU A 134 5.70 6.15 24.55
N ARG A 135 6.18 5.14 23.81
CA ARG A 135 6.90 3.99 24.39
C ARG A 135 8.41 4.20 24.48
N LEU A 136 8.98 4.91 23.51
CA LEU A 136 10.43 5.09 23.37
C LEU A 136 10.88 6.53 23.65
N GLY A 137 9.96 7.49 23.71
CA GLY A 137 10.30 8.90 23.87
C GLY A 137 10.96 9.52 22.62
N ILE A 138 10.62 9.03 21.42
CA ILE A 138 11.01 9.67 20.15
C ILE A 138 10.18 10.94 19.91
N GLU A 139 10.68 11.81 19.03
CA GLU A 139 9.97 13.02 18.59
C GLU A 139 9.32 12.81 17.21
N LEU A 140 8.17 13.46 16.97
CA LEU A 140 7.56 13.55 15.65
C LEU A 140 7.71 14.99 15.15
N LYS A 141 8.43 15.17 14.04
CA LYS A 141 8.60 16.46 13.36
C LYS A 141 7.57 16.56 12.24
N TRP A 142 6.91 17.71 12.16
CA TRP A 142 5.83 17.94 11.21
C TRP A 142 6.23 19.02 10.21
N VAL A 143 6.11 18.69 8.92
CA VAL A 143 6.33 19.61 7.81
C VAL A 143 4.97 20.11 7.32
N ASN A 144 4.80 21.43 7.30
CA ASN A 144 3.58 22.07 6.82
C ASN A 144 3.55 22.10 5.29
N ILE A 145 2.34 22.20 4.75
CA ILE A 145 2.09 22.49 3.33
C ILE A 145 2.01 24.00 3.09
N ASP A 146 2.18 24.42 1.84
CA ASP A 146 1.92 25.80 1.43
C ASP A 146 0.41 26.11 1.34
N ASP A 147 0.07 27.37 1.07
CA ASP A 147 -1.33 27.83 0.95
C ASP A 147 -2.08 27.20 -0.24
N ASN A 148 -1.36 26.60 -1.20
CA ASN A 148 -1.93 25.87 -2.33
C ASN A 148 -2.14 24.39 -2.02
N GLY A 149 -1.74 23.93 -0.82
CA GLY A 149 -1.83 22.54 -0.41
C GLY A 149 -0.68 21.65 -0.90
N ASN A 150 0.42 22.24 -1.39
CA ASN A 150 1.60 21.52 -1.82
C ASN A 150 2.56 21.26 -0.66
N LEU A 151 3.21 20.10 -0.66
CA LEU A 151 4.34 19.82 0.21
C LEU A 151 5.63 20.04 -0.56
N ASP A 152 6.39 21.05 -0.16
CA ASP A 152 7.71 21.32 -0.71
C ASP A 152 8.71 20.23 -0.28
N PRO A 153 9.33 19.49 -1.22
CA PRO A 153 10.30 18.46 -0.87
C PRO A 153 11.51 19.03 -0.11
N GLN A 154 11.94 20.27 -0.41
CA GLN A 154 13.06 20.89 0.30
C GLN A 154 12.74 21.11 1.77
N SER A 155 11.51 21.53 2.09
CA SER A 155 11.04 21.67 3.47
C SER A 155 11.06 20.33 4.25
N VAL A 156 10.86 19.19 3.57
CA VAL A 156 11.00 17.87 4.18
C VAL A 156 12.47 17.53 4.44
N ILE A 157 13.34 17.81 3.47
CA ILE A 157 14.79 17.59 3.56
C ILE A 157 15.39 18.44 4.69
N ASP A 158 15.02 19.71 4.79
CA ASP A 158 15.50 20.65 5.81
C ASP A 158 15.06 20.25 7.24
N ALA A 159 13.99 19.46 7.37
CA ALA A 159 13.54 18.94 8.67
C ALA A 159 14.39 17.76 9.18
N ILE A 160 15.16 17.11 8.30
CA ILE A 160 16.07 16.01 8.63
C ILE A 160 17.25 16.55 9.43
N ASP A 161 17.53 15.93 10.58
CA ASP A 161 18.72 16.22 11.38
C ASP A 161 19.46 14.94 11.78
N LYS A 162 20.54 15.10 12.54
CA LYS A 162 21.37 13.99 13.03
C LYS A 162 20.64 12.94 13.89
N LYS A 163 19.43 13.25 14.38
CA LYS A 163 18.59 12.37 15.19
C LYS A 163 17.43 11.76 14.38
N THR A 164 17.21 12.21 13.15
CA THR A 164 16.20 11.64 12.26
C THR A 164 16.60 10.22 11.88
N LYS A 165 15.68 9.27 12.05
CA LYS A 165 15.87 7.87 11.63
C LYS A 165 14.95 7.44 10.49
N LEU A 166 13.81 8.11 10.35
CA LEU A 166 12.81 7.80 9.34
C LEU A 166 12.16 9.08 8.83
N VAL A 167 11.95 9.15 7.52
CA VAL A 167 10.97 10.04 6.88
C VAL A 167 9.78 9.17 6.49
N ALA A 168 8.59 9.46 7.01
CA ALA A 168 7.36 8.75 6.67
C ALA A 168 6.36 9.73 6.06
N ILE A 169 6.12 9.63 4.77
CA ILE A 169 5.34 10.61 3.99
C ILE A 169 4.35 9.94 3.06
N THR A 170 3.24 10.60 2.76
CA THR A 170 2.31 10.13 1.72
C THR A 170 2.85 10.37 0.31
N HIS A 171 2.59 9.45 -0.62
CA HIS A 171 2.84 9.69 -2.05
C HIS A 171 1.80 10.64 -2.64
N MET A 172 0.55 10.53 -2.18
CA MET A 172 -0.55 11.39 -2.62
C MET A 172 -1.55 11.59 -1.49
N SER A 173 -1.83 12.84 -1.15
CA SER A 173 -2.79 13.18 -0.10
C SER A 173 -4.18 12.65 -0.42
N ASN A 174 -4.80 11.92 0.51
CA ASN A 174 -6.17 11.42 0.36
C ASN A 174 -7.24 12.50 0.47
N VAL A 175 -6.87 13.72 0.90
CA VAL A 175 -7.79 14.85 1.07
C VAL A 175 -7.58 15.86 -0.05
N LEU A 176 -6.34 16.29 -0.28
CA LEU A 176 -6.02 17.35 -1.24
C LEU A 176 -5.79 16.84 -2.66
N GLY A 177 -5.45 15.56 -2.82
CA GLY A 177 -4.99 15.01 -4.10
C GLY A 177 -3.60 15.48 -4.51
N THR A 178 -2.90 16.24 -3.67
CA THR A 178 -1.51 16.66 -3.86
C THR A 178 -0.61 15.45 -4.03
N ILE A 179 0.14 15.41 -5.13
CA ILE A 179 1.18 14.42 -5.39
C ILE A 179 2.48 14.97 -4.81
N VAL A 180 3.16 14.17 -3.99
CA VAL A 180 4.42 14.53 -3.35
C VAL A 180 5.59 14.04 -4.20
N ASP A 181 6.63 14.87 -4.35
CA ASP A 181 7.89 14.46 -4.98
C ASP A 181 8.70 13.56 -4.03
N VAL A 182 8.19 12.34 -3.84
CA VAL A 182 8.77 11.32 -2.96
C VAL A 182 10.13 10.84 -3.46
N LYS A 183 10.38 10.93 -4.77
CA LYS A 183 11.67 10.55 -5.36
C LYS A 183 12.77 11.47 -4.83
N THR A 184 12.62 12.79 -4.97
CA THR A 184 13.62 13.73 -4.46
C THR A 184 13.84 13.54 -2.96
N ILE A 185 12.77 13.37 -2.18
CA ILE A 185 12.86 13.15 -0.73
C ILE A 185 13.60 11.85 -0.39
N CYS A 186 13.28 10.74 -1.06
CA CYS A 186 13.88 9.44 -0.80
C CYS A 186 15.37 9.41 -1.14
N HIS A 187 15.76 9.97 -2.30
CA HIS A 187 17.17 10.03 -2.69
C HIS A 187 18.00 10.89 -1.73
N GLU A 188 17.46 12.04 -1.29
CA GLU A 188 18.16 12.90 -0.33
C GLU A 188 18.23 12.27 1.07
N ALA A 189 17.14 11.66 1.56
CA ALA A 189 17.15 10.93 2.83
C ALA A 189 18.15 9.76 2.80
N GLN A 190 18.22 9.02 1.69
CA GLN A 190 19.19 7.94 1.51
C GLN A 190 20.63 8.45 1.57
N SER A 191 20.93 9.61 0.95
CA SER A 191 22.28 10.22 0.99
C SER A 191 22.73 10.56 2.42
N LEU A 192 21.76 10.80 3.32
CA LEU A 192 21.94 11.08 4.74
C LEU A 192 21.87 9.83 5.63
N GLY A 193 21.66 8.64 5.05
CA GLY A 193 21.51 7.38 5.78
C GLY A 193 20.20 7.26 6.58
N VAL A 194 19.17 8.00 6.19
CA VAL A 194 17.84 8.02 6.83
C VAL A 194 16.89 7.13 6.04
N ALA A 195 16.15 6.25 6.73
CA ALA A 195 15.19 5.38 6.08
C ALA A 195 13.94 6.14 5.61
N THR A 196 13.21 5.59 4.64
CA THR A 196 12.01 6.22 4.09
C THR A 196 10.83 5.26 3.95
N LEU A 197 9.66 5.69 4.43
CA LEU A 197 8.39 5.04 4.19
C LEU A 197 7.49 5.96 3.37
N VAL A 198 6.99 5.46 2.24
CA VAL A 198 6.08 6.20 1.36
C VAL A 198 4.69 5.54 1.41
N ASP A 199 3.70 6.20 2.01
CA ASP A 199 2.31 5.71 2.01
C ASP A 199 1.72 5.81 0.59
N GLY A 200 1.68 4.65 -0.07
CA GLY A 200 1.22 4.49 -1.44
C GLY A 200 -0.28 4.30 -1.60
N SER A 201 -1.08 4.44 -0.54
CA SER A 201 -2.52 4.09 -0.54
C SER A 201 -3.34 4.80 -1.60
N GLN A 202 -2.97 6.02 -1.99
CA GLN A 202 -3.59 6.76 -3.10
C GLN A 202 -2.69 6.81 -4.32
N GLY A 203 -1.37 7.00 -4.14
CA GLY A 203 -0.43 7.07 -5.26
C GLY A 203 -0.54 5.86 -6.19
N ALA A 204 -0.59 4.65 -5.61
CA ALA A 204 -0.73 3.40 -6.36
C ALA A 204 -2.06 3.28 -7.14
N VAL A 205 -3.10 4.03 -6.77
CA VAL A 205 -4.41 4.00 -7.45
C VAL A 205 -4.36 4.81 -8.75
N HIS A 206 -3.69 5.96 -8.69
CA HIS A 206 -3.86 7.05 -9.65
C HIS A 206 -2.70 7.19 -10.65
N MET A 207 -1.56 6.53 -10.41
CA MET A 207 -0.40 6.64 -11.30
C MET A 207 0.46 5.37 -11.29
N PRO A 208 1.28 5.12 -12.34
CA PRO A 208 2.32 4.11 -12.26
C PRO A 208 3.28 4.41 -11.11
N VAL A 209 3.70 3.36 -10.41
CA VAL A 209 4.66 3.45 -9.31
C VAL A 209 5.89 2.65 -9.70
N ASP A 210 7.06 3.26 -9.52
CA ASP A 210 8.35 2.60 -9.67
C ASP A 210 9.15 2.75 -8.38
N VAL A 211 9.08 1.73 -7.51
CA VAL A 211 9.75 1.78 -6.20
C VAL A 211 11.28 1.77 -6.33
N GLN A 212 11.82 1.25 -7.44
CA GLN A 212 13.26 1.30 -7.72
C GLN A 212 13.68 2.74 -8.07
N ASP A 213 12.92 3.43 -8.91
CA ASP A 213 13.21 4.83 -9.28
C ASP A 213 12.97 5.80 -8.11
N ILE A 214 11.90 5.58 -7.34
CA ILE A 214 11.62 6.34 -6.11
C ILE A 214 12.75 6.13 -5.09
N GLY A 215 13.26 4.90 -4.96
CA GLY A 215 14.34 4.55 -4.04
C GLY A 215 13.91 4.47 -2.56
N CYS A 216 12.61 4.35 -2.30
CA CYS A 216 12.09 4.24 -0.93
C CYS A 216 12.46 2.91 -0.27
N ASP A 217 12.53 2.88 1.06
CA ASP A 217 12.78 1.64 1.81
C ASP A 217 11.51 0.80 2.01
N PHE A 218 10.37 1.48 2.17
CA PHE A 218 9.08 0.87 2.45
C PHE A 218 7.97 1.52 1.62
N TYR A 219 7.14 0.72 0.93
CA TYR A 219 6.01 1.21 0.13
C TYR A 219 4.76 0.32 0.31
N PRO A 220 3.90 0.62 1.30
CA PRO A 220 2.64 -0.09 1.51
C PRO A 220 1.53 0.31 0.53
N ILE A 221 0.69 -0.66 0.16
CA ILE A 221 -0.52 -0.50 -0.67
C ILE A 221 -1.71 -1.28 -0.09
N THR A 222 -2.93 -0.88 -0.48
CA THR A 222 -4.18 -1.48 0.02
C THR A 222 -5.12 -1.90 -1.12
N GLY A 223 -5.60 -3.14 -1.07
CA GLY A 223 -6.36 -3.77 -2.15
C GLY A 223 -7.72 -3.13 -2.40
N HIS A 224 -8.44 -2.71 -1.35
CA HIS A 224 -9.80 -2.20 -1.48
C HIS A 224 -9.91 -0.84 -2.20
N LYS A 225 -8.80 -0.12 -2.37
CA LYS A 225 -8.72 1.08 -3.22
C LYS A 225 -8.28 0.74 -4.66
N LEU A 226 -7.58 -0.37 -4.83
CA LEU A 226 -7.05 -0.89 -6.10
C LEU A 226 -8.02 -1.87 -6.78
N CYS A 227 -9.33 -1.60 -6.72
CA CYS A 227 -10.40 -2.44 -7.27
C CYS A 227 -10.48 -3.86 -6.70
N GLY A 228 -9.69 -4.17 -5.66
CA GLY A 228 -9.56 -5.48 -5.05
C GLY A 228 -10.46 -5.70 -3.83
N PRO A 229 -10.40 -6.92 -3.24
CA PRO A 229 -11.14 -7.23 -2.02
C PRO A 229 -10.74 -6.36 -0.82
N THR A 230 -11.60 -6.30 0.19
CA THR A 230 -11.23 -5.82 1.53
C THR A 230 -10.37 -6.84 2.26
N GLY A 231 -9.51 -6.39 3.17
CA GLY A 231 -8.64 -7.29 3.94
C GLY A 231 -7.54 -7.92 3.10
N SER A 232 -7.08 -7.21 2.07
CA SER A 232 -5.92 -7.57 1.26
C SER A 232 -5.10 -6.33 0.93
N GLY A 233 -3.79 -6.54 0.79
CA GLY A 233 -2.83 -5.54 0.41
C GLY A 233 -1.43 -6.13 0.46
N ALA A 234 -0.44 -5.25 0.38
CA ALA A 234 0.95 -5.65 0.42
C ALA A 234 1.82 -4.48 0.88
N ILE A 235 3.06 -4.79 1.23
CA ILE A 235 4.11 -3.80 1.41
C ILE A 235 5.36 -4.25 0.66
N TYR A 236 5.89 -3.36 -0.16
CA TYR A 236 7.26 -3.46 -0.62
C TYR A 236 8.20 -3.07 0.52
N VAL A 237 9.19 -3.90 0.78
CA VAL A 237 10.28 -3.63 1.72
C VAL A 237 11.58 -3.98 1.03
N LYS A 238 12.49 -3.01 0.95
CA LYS A 238 13.82 -3.24 0.37
C LYS A 238 14.52 -4.40 1.08
N ALA A 239 15.15 -5.30 0.33
CA ALA A 239 15.73 -6.54 0.88
C ALA A 239 16.66 -6.31 2.09
N GLU A 240 17.50 -5.27 2.03
CA GLU A 240 18.40 -4.88 3.12
C GLU A 240 17.65 -4.55 4.42
N ARG A 241 16.48 -3.92 4.33
CA ARG A 241 15.64 -3.61 5.50
C ARG A 241 14.95 -4.83 6.07
N MET A 242 14.57 -5.80 5.24
CA MET A 242 13.97 -7.04 5.74
C MET A 242 14.92 -7.83 6.66
N VAL A 243 16.23 -7.72 6.43
CA VAL A 243 17.27 -8.34 7.28
C VAL A 243 17.34 -7.66 8.65
N GLU A 244 17.19 -6.34 8.69
CA GLU A 244 17.20 -5.52 9.91
C GLU A 244 15.94 -5.73 10.77
N MET A 245 14.85 -6.23 10.16
CA MET A 245 13.56 -6.35 10.81
C MET A 245 13.38 -7.60 11.67
N ARG A 246 12.75 -7.42 12.83
CA ARG A 246 12.20 -8.51 13.66
C ARG A 246 10.79 -8.90 13.24
N PRO A 247 10.34 -10.13 13.54
CA PRO A 247 8.95 -10.52 13.30
C PRO A 247 7.95 -9.58 13.97
N PHE A 248 6.89 -9.23 13.25
CA PHE A 248 5.82 -8.36 13.75
C PHE A 248 4.71 -9.17 14.45
N LEU A 249 4.13 -10.14 13.73
CA LEU A 249 3.17 -11.10 14.28
C LEU A 249 3.85 -12.44 14.51
N GLY A 250 3.54 -13.10 15.63
CA GLY A 250 4.07 -14.42 15.98
C GLY A 250 2.99 -15.50 15.83
N GLY A 251 3.31 -16.62 15.18
CA GLY A 251 2.36 -17.70 14.96
C GLY A 251 2.90 -18.81 14.06
N GLY A 252 1.97 -19.56 13.45
CA GLY A 252 2.32 -20.53 12.40
C GLY A 252 2.90 -19.85 11.16
N ASP A 253 3.53 -20.65 10.29
CA ASP A 253 4.09 -20.29 8.96
C ASP A 253 5.31 -19.36 8.96
N MET A 254 5.37 -18.42 9.90
CA MET A 254 6.51 -17.50 10.07
C MET A 254 7.70 -18.10 10.85
N ILE A 255 7.57 -19.33 11.34
CA ILE A 255 8.62 -20.07 12.05
C ILE A 255 9.33 -21.07 11.13
N LYS A 256 10.60 -21.35 11.45
CA LYS A 256 11.36 -22.50 10.94
C LYS A 256 11.30 -23.67 11.92
N GLU A 257 11.52 -23.40 13.21
CA GLU A 257 11.47 -24.39 14.29
C GLU A 257 10.88 -23.79 15.57
N VAL A 258 10.14 -24.61 16.32
CA VAL A 258 9.59 -24.25 17.63
C VAL A 258 10.03 -25.30 18.66
N HIS A 259 10.80 -24.85 19.65
CA HIS A 259 11.24 -25.62 20.81
C HIS A 259 10.60 -25.06 22.08
N LYS A 260 10.76 -25.74 23.22
CA LYS A 260 10.19 -25.26 24.51
C LYS A 260 10.73 -23.90 24.94
N ASP A 261 12.03 -23.67 24.73
CA ASP A 261 12.73 -22.47 25.23
C ASP A 261 13.16 -21.51 24.10
N THR A 262 13.08 -21.95 22.84
CA THR A 262 13.60 -21.21 21.69
C THR A 262 12.67 -21.32 20.49
N VAL A 263 12.51 -20.23 19.75
CA VAL A 263 11.85 -20.20 18.44
C VAL A 263 12.86 -19.72 17.40
N ILE A 264 12.97 -20.45 16.30
CA ILE A 264 13.77 -20.05 15.14
C ILE A 264 12.79 -19.56 14.08
N TYR A 265 12.94 -18.31 13.64
CA TYR A 265 12.06 -17.69 12.66
C TYR A 265 12.41 -18.14 11.24
N ASN A 266 11.44 -18.02 10.34
CA ASN A 266 11.64 -18.21 8.91
C ASN A 266 12.39 -17.00 8.31
N GLU A 267 12.79 -17.13 7.05
CA GLU A 267 13.38 -16.02 6.29
C GLU A 267 12.28 -15.11 5.69
N PRO A 268 12.58 -13.84 5.38
CA PRO A 268 11.68 -13.00 4.61
C PRO A 268 11.32 -13.62 3.24
N PRO A 269 10.10 -13.36 2.71
CA PRO A 269 9.03 -12.56 3.32
C PRO A 269 8.20 -13.33 4.36
N MET A 270 8.32 -14.66 4.41
CA MET A 270 7.50 -15.54 5.27
C MET A 270 7.62 -15.24 6.76
N LYS A 271 8.78 -14.72 7.20
CA LYS A 271 9.00 -14.19 8.56
C LYS A 271 7.91 -13.21 9.04
N PHE A 272 7.21 -12.56 8.10
CA PHE A 272 6.23 -11.52 8.38
C PHE A 272 4.78 -11.91 8.09
N GLU A 273 4.53 -13.14 7.61
CA GLU A 273 3.21 -13.64 7.21
C GLU A 273 2.76 -14.73 8.19
N ALA A 274 2.34 -14.30 9.40
CA ALA A 274 2.03 -15.22 10.48
C ALA A 274 0.59 -15.78 10.39
N GLY A 275 0.47 -17.11 10.44
CA GLY A 275 -0.80 -17.82 10.44
C GLY A 275 -1.47 -17.88 9.08
N THR A 276 -2.68 -18.44 9.04
CA THR A 276 -3.44 -18.57 7.79
C THR A 276 -3.81 -17.18 7.26
N PRO A 277 -3.36 -16.80 6.04
CA PRO A 277 -3.58 -15.47 5.50
C PRO A 277 -4.99 -15.33 4.90
N GLY A 278 -5.32 -14.13 4.43
CA GLY A 278 -6.52 -13.86 3.62
C GLY A 278 -6.42 -14.45 2.21
N ILE A 279 -6.31 -15.79 2.08
CA ILE A 279 -5.98 -16.51 0.84
C ILE A 279 -6.80 -16.01 -0.36
N VAL A 280 -8.12 -16.02 -0.23
CA VAL A 280 -9.02 -15.67 -1.35
C VAL A 280 -9.04 -14.17 -1.61
N GLN A 281 -8.93 -13.35 -0.57
CA GLN A 281 -8.83 -11.89 -0.68
C GLN A 281 -7.56 -11.50 -1.43
N THR A 282 -6.44 -12.18 -1.15
CA THR A 282 -5.15 -11.97 -1.81
C THR A 282 -5.20 -12.41 -3.27
N ILE A 283 -5.79 -13.57 -3.59
CA ILE A 283 -5.98 -14.00 -4.98
C ILE A 283 -6.81 -12.97 -5.77
N GLY A 284 -7.93 -12.50 -5.20
CA GLY A 284 -8.75 -11.46 -5.81
C GLY A 284 -8.00 -10.13 -5.98
N PHE A 285 -7.11 -9.80 -5.05
CA PHE A 285 -6.24 -8.63 -5.14
C PHE A 285 -5.26 -8.71 -6.32
N GLY A 286 -4.60 -9.85 -6.53
CA GLY A 286 -3.74 -10.05 -7.71
C GLY A 286 -4.51 -9.91 -9.03
N VAL A 287 -5.75 -10.40 -9.10
CA VAL A 287 -6.62 -10.22 -10.27
C VAL A 287 -6.96 -8.74 -10.50
N ALA A 288 -7.20 -7.98 -9.43
CA ALA A 288 -7.49 -6.54 -9.52
C ALA A 288 -6.29 -5.74 -10.06
N LEU A 289 -5.07 -6.06 -9.59
CA LEU A 289 -3.85 -5.44 -10.11
C LEU A 289 -3.63 -5.75 -11.59
N ASN A 290 -3.83 -7.00 -12.01
CA ASN A 290 -3.77 -7.37 -13.43
C ASN A 290 -4.83 -6.64 -14.26
N TYR A 291 -6.05 -6.46 -13.74
CA TYR A 291 -7.09 -5.70 -14.41
C TYR A 291 -6.64 -4.24 -14.65
N MET A 292 -6.10 -3.57 -13.63
CA MET A 292 -5.57 -2.21 -13.76
C MET A 292 -4.40 -2.14 -14.74
N MET A 293 -3.43 -3.06 -14.66
CA MET A 293 -2.29 -3.11 -15.59
C MET A 293 -2.72 -3.38 -17.04
N ASN A 294 -3.76 -4.18 -17.27
CA ASN A 294 -4.29 -4.46 -18.60
C ASN A 294 -5.01 -3.25 -19.23
N ILE A 295 -5.68 -2.42 -18.42
CA ILE A 295 -6.19 -1.12 -18.87
C ILE A 295 -5.02 -0.19 -19.19
N GLY A 296 -3.94 -0.28 -18.40
CA GLY A 296 -2.73 0.52 -18.51
C GLY A 296 -2.77 1.70 -17.54
N LEU A 297 -1.86 1.72 -16.57
CA LEU A 297 -1.82 2.73 -15.50
C LEU A 297 -1.64 4.16 -16.03
N ASN A 298 -0.88 4.34 -17.12
CA ASN A 298 -0.77 5.64 -17.81
C ASN A 298 -2.11 6.09 -18.40
N ASN A 299 -2.86 5.17 -19.03
CA ASN A 299 -4.16 5.50 -19.60
C ASN A 299 -5.16 5.90 -18.50
N ILE A 300 -5.08 5.25 -17.32
CA ILE A 300 -5.88 5.60 -16.15
C ILE A 300 -5.51 7.00 -15.66
N ALA A 301 -4.22 7.26 -15.45
CA ALA A 301 -3.72 8.56 -14.97
C ALA A 301 -4.10 9.71 -15.90
N GLU A 302 -3.96 9.53 -17.22
CA GLU A 302 -4.35 10.51 -18.23
C GLU A 302 -5.86 10.82 -18.18
N TYR A 303 -6.70 9.78 -18.12
CA TYR A 303 -8.15 9.95 -18.06
C TYR A 303 -8.61 10.63 -16.75
N GLU A 304 -8.00 10.27 -15.62
CA GLU A 304 -8.31 10.90 -14.33
C GLU A 304 -7.85 12.37 -14.28
N ALA A 305 -6.73 12.70 -14.92
CA ALA A 305 -6.29 14.08 -15.08
C ALA A 305 -7.31 14.91 -15.89
N GLU A 306 -7.84 14.37 -17.00
CA GLU A 306 -8.91 15.01 -17.77
C GLU A 306 -10.18 15.22 -16.92
N LEU A 307 -10.58 14.22 -16.13
CA LEU A 307 -11.74 14.32 -15.23
C LEU A 307 -11.54 15.39 -14.15
N LYS A 308 -10.34 15.48 -13.57
CA LYS A 308 -9.98 16.50 -12.58
C LYS A 308 -10.11 17.90 -13.19
N GLU A 309 -9.48 18.16 -14.33
CA GLU A 309 -9.57 19.46 -15.01
C GLU A 309 -11.01 19.82 -15.39
N TYR A 310 -11.78 18.85 -15.88
CA TYR A 310 -13.19 19.03 -16.17
C TYR A 310 -13.99 19.40 -14.91
N ALA A 311 -13.80 18.68 -13.80
CA ALA A 311 -14.49 18.94 -12.54
C ALA A 311 -14.17 20.35 -11.99
N LEU A 312 -12.90 20.75 -12.02
CA LEU A 312 -12.46 22.09 -11.62
C LEU A 312 -13.12 23.17 -12.50
N SER A 313 -13.16 22.98 -13.82
CA SER A 313 -13.82 23.94 -14.72
C SER A 313 -15.30 24.16 -14.40
N LYS A 314 -16.00 23.13 -13.89
CA LYS A 314 -17.41 23.20 -13.51
C LYS A 314 -17.63 23.81 -12.12
N THR A 315 -16.67 23.68 -11.21
CA THR A 315 -16.77 24.22 -9.84
C THR A 315 -16.24 25.65 -9.72
N TYR A 316 -15.29 26.08 -10.56
CA TYR A 316 -14.84 27.47 -10.57
C TYR A 316 -15.83 28.42 -11.28
N CYS A 317 -16.55 27.95 -12.31
CA CYS A 317 -17.59 28.74 -12.97
C CYS A 317 -18.81 29.05 -12.08
N SER A 318 -19.06 28.27 -11.02
CA SER A 318 -20.18 28.53 -10.10
C SER A 318 -19.89 29.56 -9.01
N LYS A 319 -18.65 30.06 -8.89
CA LYS A 319 -18.28 31.18 -7.99
C LYS A 319 -18.32 32.55 -8.69
N LEU A 320 -18.58 32.59 -10.00
CA LEU A 320 -18.64 33.82 -10.80
C LEU A 320 -20.04 34.09 -11.38
N ALA A 321 -21.08 33.41 -10.88
CA ALA A 321 -22.48 33.60 -11.25
C ALA A 321 -23.32 33.98 -10.03
#